data_AF-M0ATX4-F1
#
_entry.id   AF-M0ATX4-F1
#
_cell.length_a   1.000
_cell.length_b   1.000
_cell.length_c   1.000
_cell.angle_alpha   90.00
_cell.angle_beta   90.00
_cell.angle_gamma   90.00
#
_symmetry.space_group_name_H-M   'P 1'
#
loop_
_entity.id
_entity.type
_entity.pdbx_description
1 polymer ?
#
loop_
_entity_poly.entity_id
_entity_poly.type
_entity_poly.pdbx_seq_one_letter_code
_entity_poly.pdbx_strand_id
1 'polypeptide(L)'
;MDVGSNTGADSSNTEPEFEVNEAEPGAFILLRNQPQDPNGITVGDEFEIGVHLGNPGGEPATGDVSVELAPPNEEASVQTASTSVAGEEEIPPGEARFFTLGQFDATVAGDWKLTAASGIEQVSDGYDETIEVKERSGD
;
A
#
# COMPACT_ATOMS: atom_id res chain seq x y z
N MET A 1 40.47 -24.91 0.22
CA MET A 1 39.63 -24.90 1.43
C MET A 1 38.28 -24.43 0.98
N ASP A 2 37.34 -25.35 1.06
CA ASP A 2 35.92 -25.12 0.84
C ASP A 2 35.37 -24.36 2.06
N VAL A 3 34.60 -23.31 1.81
CA VAL A 3 33.61 -22.79 2.77
C VAL A 3 32.38 -22.40 1.97
N GLY A 4 31.54 -23.39 1.69
CA GLY A 4 30.13 -23.14 1.43
C GLY A 4 29.44 -22.52 2.65
N SER A 5 28.57 -21.55 2.39
CA SER A 5 27.40 -21.28 3.22
C SER A 5 26.21 -21.14 2.29
N ASN A 6 25.30 -22.10 2.44
CA ASN A 6 24.05 -22.24 1.74
C ASN A 6 22.94 -21.69 2.63
N THR A 7 22.30 -20.59 2.25
CA THR A 7 21.00 -20.10 2.73
C THR A 7 20.41 -19.34 1.55
N GLY A 8 19.39 -19.79 0.81
CA GLY A 8 18.23 -20.53 1.27
C GLY A 8 17.19 -19.54 1.79
N ALA A 9 16.38 -19.00 0.86
CA ALA A 9 15.25 -18.09 1.05
C ALA A 9 15.58 -16.67 1.55
N ASP A 10 15.49 -15.69 0.64
CA ASP A 10 14.88 -14.42 1.02
C ASP A 10 13.97 -14.04 -0.13
N SER A 11 12.69 -14.41 0.02
CA SER A 11 11.62 -13.86 -0.82
C SER A 11 11.46 -12.40 -0.40
N SER A 12 12.40 -11.56 -0.85
CA SER A 12 12.32 -10.09 -0.99
C SER A 12 11.29 -9.41 -0.08
N ASN A 13 11.58 -9.33 1.23
CA ASN A 13 10.96 -8.34 2.13
C ASN A 13 11.76 -7.02 2.17
N THR A 14 12.62 -6.79 1.17
CA THR A 14 13.29 -5.51 0.95
C THR A 14 12.23 -4.48 0.61
N GLU A 15 12.20 -3.37 1.34
CA GLU A 15 11.37 -2.22 0.97
C GLU A 15 11.71 -1.82 -0.46
N PRO A 16 10.72 -1.63 -1.34
CA PRO A 16 11.00 -1.31 -2.73
C PRO A 16 11.80 0.00 -2.80
N GLU A 17 12.93 -0.05 -3.49
CA GLU A 17 13.81 1.09 -3.68
C GLU A 17 13.17 2.08 -4.65
N PHE A 18 13.39 3.38 -4.43
CA PHE A 18 12.93 4.45 -5.30
C PHE A 18 14.02 5.53 -5.42
N GLU A 19 14.03 6.24 -6.55
CA GLU A 19 15.02 7.30 -6.79
C GLU A 19 14.64 8.57 -6.02
N VAL A 20 15.65 9.23 -5.43
CA VAL A 20 15.49 10.49 -4.72
C VAL A 20 15.97 11.64 -5.58
N ASN A 21 15.12 12.64 -5.76
CA ASN A 21 15.46 13.90 -6.37
C ASN A 21 15.58 14.99 -5.31
N GLU A 22 16.81 15.26 -4.87
CA GLU A 22 17.10 16.26 -3.83
C GLU A 22 16.69 17.70 -4.21
N ALA A 23 16.38 17.97 -5.49
CA ALA A 23 15.95 19.27 -5.96
C ALA A 23 14.42 19.46 -5.97
N GLU A 24 13.65 18.41 -5.70
CA GLU A 24 12.19 18.44 -5.66
C GLU A 24 11.67 18.56 -4.22
N PRO A 25 10.48 19.17 -4.02
CA PRO A 25 9.85 19.20 -2.71
C PRO A 25 9.49 17.79 -2.23
N GLY A 26 9.18 17.65 -0.94
CA GLY A 26 8.69 16.40 -0.37
C GLY A 26 7.39 15.96 -1.04
N ALA A 27 7.34 14.70 -1.45
CA ALA A 27 6.23 14.10 -2.17
C ALA A 27 5.98 12.67 -1.66
N PHE A 28 4.82 12.10 -1.98
CA PHE A 28 4.52 10.72 -1.62
C PHE A 28 4.54 9.82 -2.86
N ILE A 29 5.28 8.71 -2.75
CA ILE A 29 5.20 7.56 -3.67
C ILE A 29 4.58 6.37 -2.95
N LEU A 30 3.59 5.73 -3.57
CA LEU A 30 3.01 4.49 -3.08
C LEU A 30 3.87 3.30 -3.52
N LEU A 31 4.41 2.59 -2.54
CA LEU A 31 5.46 1.59 -2.75
C LEU A 31 4.93 0.16 -2.78
N ARG A 32 4.11 -0.18 -1.78
CA ARG A 32 3.47 -1.49 -1.63
C ARG A 32 2.20 -1.33 -0.80
N ASN A 33 1.27 -2.24 -0.97
CA ASN A 33 0.15 -2.42 -0.05
C ASN A 33 0.12 -3.85 0.49
N GLN A 34 -0.59 -4.03 1.59
CA GLN A 34 -0.79 -5.32 2.22
C GLN A 34 -2.13 -5.31 2.97
N PRO A 35 -3.11 -6.16 2.59
CA PRO A 35 -4.26 -6.45 3.44
C PRO A 35 -3.85 -6.86 4.84
N GLN A 36 -4.49 -6.29 5.86
CA GLN A 36 -4.21 -6.61 7.26
C GLN A 36 -5.05 -7.79 7.79
N ASP A 37 -5.61 -8.61 6.89
CA ASP A 37 -6.33 -9.82 7.24
C ASP A 37 -5.49 -11.09 6.96
N PRO A 38 -4.98 -11.77 8.00
CA PRO A 38 -4.09 -12.93 7.83
C PRO A 38 -4.80 -14.17 7.28
N ASN A 39 -6.13 -14.23 7.29
CA ASN A 39 -6.90 -15.37 6.77
C ASN A 39 -7.42 -15.11 5.35
N GLY A 40 -7.14 -13.94 4.79
CA GLY A 40 -7.71 -13.47 3.53
C GLY A 40 -9.08 -12.83 3.73
N ILE A 41 -9.46 -11.98 2.79
CA ILE A 41 -10.69 -11.20 2.88
C ILE A 41 -11.83 -11.97 2.23
N THR A 42 -12.98 -12.05 2.91
CA THR A 42 -14.19 -12.69 2.41
C THR A 42 -15.32 -11.70 2.31
N VAL A 43 -16.28 -11.94 1.41
CA VAL A 43 -17.50 -11.12 1.34
C VAL A 43 -18.21 -11.04 2.70
N GLY A 44 -18.54 -9.81 3.09
CA GLY A 44 -19.15 -9.45 4.37
C GLY A 44 -18.16 -9.08 5.48
N ASP A 45 -16.85 -9.18 5.22
CA ASP A 45 -15.83 -8.81 6.19
C ASP A 45 -15.50 -7.30 6.11
N GLU A 46 -15.16 -6.73 7.27
CA GLU A 46 -14.51 -5.42 7.37
C GLU A 46 -13.00 -5.64 7.50
N PHE A 47 -12.19 -4.93 6.71
CA PHE A 47 -10.74 -5.12 6.69
C PHE A 47 -9.98 -3.80 6.51
N GLU A 48 -8.71 -3.78 6.91
CA GLU A 48 -7.82 -2.63 6.73
C GLU A 48 -6.74 -2.96 5.70
N ILE A 49 -6.20 -1.94 5.04
CA ILE A 49 -5.06 -2.09 4.14
C ILE A 49 -3.90 -1.27 4.68
N GLY A 50 -2.76 -1.92 4.88
CA GLY A 50 -1.50 -1.27 5.14
C GLY A 50 -0.83 -0.82 3.84
N VAL A 51 -0.25 0.37 3.81
CA VAL A 51 0.55 0.88 2.69
C VAL A 51 1.93 1.29 3.16
N HIS A 52 2.91 1.19 2.28
CA HIS A 52 4.18 1.89 2.45
C HIS A 52 4.21 3.11 1.55
N LEU A 53 4.49 4.25 2.14
CA LEU A 53 4.71 5.50 1.44
C LEU A 53 6.19 5.84 1.52
N GLY A 54 6.78 6.15 0.38
CA GLY A 54 8.14 6.69 0.28
C GLY A 54 8.13 8.19 0.03
N ASN A 55 9.28 8.83 0.22
CA ASN A 55 9.49 10.21 -0.16
C ASN A 55 10.62 10.35 -1.19
N PRO A 56 10.29 10.48 -2.50
CA PRO A 56 11.29 10.66 -3.55
C PRO A 56 11.81 12.11 -3.63
N GLY A 57 11.29 13.05 -2.84
CA GLY A 57 11.73 14.44 -2.82
C GLY A 57 12.93 14.71 -1.92
N GLY A 58 13.49 15.91 -2.03
CA GLY A 58 14.62 16.40 -1.23
C GLY A 58 14.25 17.04 0.11
N GLU A 59 12.95 17.26 0.36
CA GLU A 59 12.41 17.78 1.62
C GLU A 59 11.51 16.74 2.28
N PRO A 60 11.27 16.78 3.60
CA PRO A 60 10.36 15.85 4.26
C PRO A 60 8.93 15.91 3.68
N ALA A 61 8.35 14.74 3.42
CA ALA A 61 6.98 14.63 2.94
C ALA A 61 5.98 14.71 4.10
N THR A 62 5.01 15.61 3.97
CA THR A 62 3.89 15.81 4.90
C THR A 62 2.63 16.13 4.12
N GLY A 63 1.46 15.79 4.68
CA GLY A 63 0.17 16.07 4.06
C GLY A 63 -0.85 14.96 4.22
N ASP A 64 -2.04 15.20 3.71
CA ASP A 64 -3.10 14.19 3.64
C ASP A 64 -2.93 13.35 2.37
N VAL A 65 -3.01 12.03 2.53
CA VAL A 65 -2.92 11.07 1.44
C VAL A 65 -4.14 10.17 1.47
N SER A 66 -4.60 9.76 0.30
CA SER A 66 -5.72 8.84 0.18
C SER A 66 -5.51 7.79 -0.90
N VAL A 67 -6.21 6.68 -0.73
CA VAL A 67 -6.31 5.59 -1.71
C VAL A 67 -7.77 5.29 -1.98
N GLU A 68 -8.03 4.78 -3.18
CA GLU A 68 -9.34 4.30 -3.59
C GLU A 68 -9.28 2.81 -3.84
N LEU A 69 -10.28 2.09 -3.35
CA LEU A 69 -10.45 0.67 -3.58
C LEU A 69 -11.70 0.47 -4.43
N ALA A 70 -11.49 0.08 -5.69
CA ALA A 70 -12.54 -0.12 -6.67
C ALA A 70 -12.90 -1.62 -6.80
N PRO A 71 -14.17 -2.00 -6.62
CA PRO A 71 -14.62 -3.37 -6.82
C PRO A 71 -14.59 -3.80 -8.30
N PRO A 72 -14.57 -5.11 -8.60
CA PRO A 72 -14.52 -5.63 -9.97
C PRO A 72 -15.80 -5.39 -10.80
N ASN A 73 -16.89 -4.96 -10.16
CA ASN A 73 -18.18 -4.70 -10.81
C ASN A 73 -18.69 -3.29 -10.49
N GLU A 74 -19.36 -2.67 -11.46
CA GLU A 74 -19.87 -1.30 -11.36
C GLU A 74 -21.08 -1.16 -10.41
N GLU A 75 -21.65 -2.28 -9.93
CA GLU A 75 -22.77 -2.26 -8.99
C GLU A 75 -22.34 -1.98 -7.54
N ALA A 76 -21.08 -2.31 -7.21
CA ALA A 76 -20.48 -1.99 -5.93
C ALA A 76 -19.76 -0.63 -5.97
N SER A 77 -19.87 0.14 -4.90
CA SER A 77 -19.28 1.47 -4.80
C SER A 77 -17.76 1.41 -4.58
N VAL A 78 -17.04 2.32 -5.23
CA VAL A 78 -15.65 2.64 -4.87
C VAL A 78 -15.61 3.16 -3.43
N GLN A 79 -14.62 2.71 -2.68
CA GLN A 79 -14.38 3.12 -1.30
C GLN A 79 -13.09 3.94 -1.23
N THR A 80 -13.04 4.94 -0.35
CA THR A 80 -11.87 5.81 -0.19
C THR A 80 -11.43 5.80 1.26
N ALA A 81 -10.13 5.61 1.48
CA ALA A 81 -9.50 5.73 2.79
C ALA A 81 -8.39 6.79 2.74
N SER A 82 -8.22 7.52 3.83
CA SER A 82 -7.22 8.59 3.94
C SER A 82 -6.51 8.56 5.28
N THR A 83 -5.26 9.04 5.29
CA THR A 83 -4.51 9.33 6.51
C THR A 83 -3.76 10.66 6.38
N SER A 84 -3.36 11.22 7.51
CA SER A 84 -2.59 12.46 7.57
C SER A 84 -1.17 12.15 8.02
N VAL A 85 -0.17 12.59 7.27
CA VAL A 85 1.25 12.44 7.59
C VAL A 85 1.80 13.78 8.06
N ALA A 86 2.14 13.89 9.34
CA ALA A 86 2.67 15.13 9.92
C ALA A 86 3.49 14.90 11.19
N GLY A 87 4.31 15.90 11.56
CA GLY A 87 5.08 15.87 12.81
C GLY A 87 6.03 14.68 12.85
N GLU A 88 5.94 13.87 13.91
CA GLU A 88 6.83 12.70 14.06
C GLU A 88 6.62 11.64 12.97
N GLU A 89 5.50 11.70 12.23
CA GLU A 89 5.15 10.77 11.15
C GLU A 89 5.66 11.22 9.76
N GLU A 90 6.24 12.42 9.65
CA GLU A 90 6.84 12.90 8.38
C GLU A 90 7.85 11.89 7.81
N ILE A 91 7.93 11.83 6.48
CA ILE A 91 8.82 10.87 5.79
C ILE A 91 10.06 11.63 5.29
N PRO A 92 11.25 11.39 5.85
CA PRO A 92 12.48 12.03 5.37
C PRO A 92 12.80 11.66 3.92
N PRO A 93 13.61 12.47 3.20
CA PRO A 93 14.08 12.17 1.86
C PRO A 93 14.70 10.77 1.75
N GLY A 94 14.23 9.96 0.80
CA GLY A 94 14.74 8.61 0.58
C GLY A 94 14.32 7.56 1.60
N GLU A 95 13.47 7.92 2.57
CA GLU A 95 12.91 6.96 3.52
C GLU A 95 11.48 6.55 3.12
N ALA A 96 11.06 5.41 3.65
CA ALA A 96 9.70 4.92 3.56
C ALA A 96 9.13 4.65 4.94
N ARG A 97 7.80 4.74 5.05
CA ARG A 97 7.07 4.43 6.28
C ARG A 97 5.78 3.68 6.00
N PHE A 98 5.43 2.82 6.94
CA PHE A 98 4.18 2.08 6.93
C PHE A 98 3.04 2.88 7.56
N PHE A 99 1.88 2.87 6.90
CA PHE A 99 0.64 3.44 7.41
C PHE A 99 -0.50 2.44 7.21
N THR A 100 -1.37 2.31 8.20
CA THR A 100 -2.65 1.60 8.01
C THR A 100 -3.68 2.59 7.49
N LEU A 101 -4.23 2.32 6.31
CA LEU A 101 -5.26 3.13 5.67
C LEU A 101 -6.62 2.51 5.87
N GLY A 102 -7.43 3.18 6.70
CA GLY A 102 -8.88 3.07 6.79
C GLY A 102 -9.47 1.66 6.92
N GLN A 103 -10.79 1.63 7.03
CA GLN A 103 -11.60 0.42 7.08
C GLN A 103 -12.37 0.31 5.77
N PHE A 104 -12.29 -0.85 5.12
CA PHE A 104 -12.99 -1.18 3.90
C PHE A 104 -14.00 -2.30 4.15
N ASP A 105 -15.10 -2.27 3.41
CA ASP A 105 -16.15 -3.30 3.44
C ASP A 105 -16.04 -4.21 2.21
N ALA A 106 -15.86 -5.52 2.43
CA ALA A 106 -15.83 -6.51 1.36
C ALA A 106 -17.24 -6.83 0.85
N THR A 107 -17.78 -6.02 -0.06
CA THR A 107 -19.19 -6.15 -0.50
C THR A 107 -19.42 -7.20 -1.58
N VAL A 108 -18.40 -7.54 -2.37
CA VAL A 108 -18.46 -8.42 -3.53
C VAL A 108 -17.15 -9.19 -3.68
N ALA A 109 -17.21 -10.43 -4.17
CA ALA A 109 -16.04 -11.25 -4.43
C ALA A 109 -15.35 -10.85 -5.74
N GLY A 110 -14.05 -11.11 -5.82
CA GLY A 110 -13.19 -10.90 -6.98
C GLY A 110 -11.98 -10.03 -6.66
N ASP A 111 -11.31 -9.60 -7.72
CA ASP A 111 -10.09 -8.78 -7.64
C ASP A 111 -10.47 -7.29 -7.59
N TRP A 112 -10.22 -6.67 -6.44
CA TRP A 112 -10.43 -5.23 -6.25
C TRP A 112 -9.15 -4.48 -6.57
N LYS A 113 -9.30 -3.28 -7.15
CA LYS A 113 -8.20 -2.44 -7.59
C LYS A 113 -7.93 -1.33 -6.59
N LEU A 114 -6.76 -1.34 -5.96
CA LEU A 114 -6.31 -0.30 -5.02
C LEU A 114 -5.43 0.73 -5.72
N THR A 115 -5.97 1.92 -5.96
CA THR A 115 -5.27 3.02 -6.64
C THR A 115 -4.91 4.15 -5.68
N ALA A 116 -3.75 4.77 -5.91
CA ALA A 116 -3.43 6.06 -5.33
C ALA A 116 -4.49 7.10 -5.75
N ALA A 117 -4.89 7.96 -4.81
CA ALA A 117 -5.88 9.00 -5.05
C ALA A 117 -5.29 10.39 -4.78
N SER A 118 -5.63 11.03 -3.66
CA SER A 118 -5.13 12.38 -3.33
C SER A 118 -3.79 12.30 -2.61
N GLY A 119 -2.93 13.30 -2.85
CA GLY A 119 -1.67 13.49 -2.12
C GLY A 119 -0.55 12.51 -2.47
N ILE A 120 -0.80 11.51 -3.32
CA ILE A 120 0.20 10.55 -3.79
C ILE A 120 0.50 10.88 -5.26
N GLU A 121 1.73 11.26 -5.57
CA GLU A 121 2.11 11.71 -6.91
C GLU A 121 2.63 10.59 -7.80
N GLN A 122 3.12 9.50 -7.19
CA GLN A 122 3.73 8.39 -7.90
C GLN A 122 3.31 7.04 -7.30
N VAL A 123 3.34 6.00 -8.12
CA VAL A 123 3.18 4.60 -7.72
C VAL A 123 4.38 3.83 -8.25
N SER A 124 5.00 2.99 -7.41
CA SER A 124 6.14 2.18 -7.79
C SER A 124 5.79 1.19 -8.89
N ASP A 125 6.69 0.96 -9.85
CA ASP A 125 6.50 -0.01 -10.95
C ASP A 125 6.24 -1.45 -10.45
N GLY A 126 6.69 -1.80 -9.24
CA GLY A 126 6.48 -3.10 -8.62
C GLY A 126 5.22 -3.21 -7.77
N TYR A 127 4.38 -2.18 -7.75
CA TYR A 127 3.18 -2.12 -6.91
C TYR A 127 2.11 -3.08 -7.43
N ASP A 128 1.77 -4.08 -6.61
CA ASP A 128 0.61 -4.94 -6.85
C ASP A 128 -0.65 -4.21 -6.44
N GLU A 129 -1.46 -3.76 -7.39
CA GLU A 129 -2.69 -3.02 -7.10
C GLU A 129 -3.90 -3.91 -6.76
N THR A 130 -3.72 -5.22 -6.62
CA THR A 130 -4.83 -6.18 -6.55
C THR A 130 -5.09 -6.66 -5.13
N ILE A 131 -6.33 -6.51 -4.68
CA ILE A 131 -6.81 -7.09 -3.43
C ILE A 131 -7.84 -8.18 -3.75
N GLU A 132 -7.50 -9.44 -3.46
CA GLU A 132 -8.40 -10.56 -3.66
C GLU A 132 -9.44 -10.65 -2.53
N VAL A 133 -10.73 -10.60 -2.89
CA VAL A 133 -11.85 -10.87 -1.99
C VAL A 133 -12.54 -12.16 -2.39
N LYS A 134 -12.64 -13.11 -1.46
CA LYS A 134 -13.21 -14.44 -1.71
C LYS A 134 -14.71 -14.48 -1.45
N GLU A 135 -15.39 -15.38 -2.15
CA GLU A 135 -16.77 -15.72 -1.81
C GLU A 135 -16.85 -16.28 -0.38
N ARG A 136 -17.91 -15.89 0.33
CA ARG A 136 -18.21 -16.51 1.62
C ARG A 136 -18.60 -17.95 1.37
N SER A 137 -17.74 -18.87 1.78
CA SER A 137 -18.07 -20.30 1.79
C SER A 137 -19.28 -20.47 2.70
N GLY A 138 -20.44 -20.78 2.12
CA GLY A 138 -21.65 -21.07 2.88
C GLY A 138 -21.45 -22.34 3.69
N ASP A 139 -21.77 -22.27 4.98
CA ASP A 139 -22.06 -23.44 5.82
C ASP A 139 -23.48 -23.95 5.52
#